data_AF-A0A662UCS6-F1
#
_entry.id   AF-A0A662UCS6-F1
#
_cell.length_a   1.000
_cell.length_b   1.000
_cell.length_c   1.000
_cell.angle_alpha   90.00
_cell.angle_beta   90.00
_cell.angle_gamma   90.00
#
_symmetry.space_group_name_H-M   'P 1'
#
loop_
_entity.id
_entity.type
_entity.pdbx_description
1 polymer ?
#
loop_
_entity_poly.entity_id
_entity_poly.type
_entity_poly.pdbx_seq_one_letter_code
_entity_poly.pdbx_strand_id
1 'polypeptide(L)'
;MTKKRKPMLASGAIVSDYEPLFKYWEIAKNVDKTVAEKATLRSEDFDAALSYVSSKGITSLASLLSYLEDYMADRVDGELAVRALKETYGVTFEIEEAKRRIARILAGWLIEACSLWGTLRLTGRREE
;
A
#
# COMPACT_ATOMS: atom_id res chain seq x y z
N MET A 1 21.70 -12.69 2.70
CA MET A 1 20.63 -11.67 2.87
C MET A 1 19.29 -12.39 2.88
N THR A 2 18.60 -12.39 4.01
CA THR A 2 17.25 -12.99 4.14
C THR A 2 16.29 -12.25 3.21
N LYS A 3 15.56 -12.97 2.36
CA LYS A 3 14.61 -12.39 1.41
C LYS A 3 13.48 -11.76 2.21
N LYS A 4 13.32 -10.42 2.15
CA LYS A 4 12.23 -9.73 2.83
C LYS A 4 10.88 -10.29 2.37
N ARG A 5 9.98 -10.54 3.32
CA ARG A 5 8.65 -11.10 3.06
C ARG A 5 7.83 -10.14 2.19
N LYS A 6 7.04 -10.68 1.25
CA LYS A 6 6.17 -9.91 0.35
C LYS A 6 4.80 -10.58 0.27
N PRO A 7 3.70 -9.81 0.14
CA PRO A 7 2.39 -10.38 -0.13
C PRO A 7 2.33 -10.94 -1.56
N MET A 8 1.25 -11.68 -1.87
CA MET A 8 1.03 -12.15 -3.23
C MET A 8 0.95 -10.98 -4.21
N LEU A 9 1.47 -11.15 -5.43
CA LEU A 9 1.48 -10.13 -6.48
C LEU A 9 2.25 -8.85 -6.10
N ALA A 10 3.17 -8.93 -5.13
CA ALA A 10 4.14 -7.87 -4.88
C ALA A 10 5.48 -8.20 -5.53
N SER A 11 6.01 -7.24 -6.28
CA SER A 11 7.34 -7.30 -6.88
C SER A 11 8.41 -6.72 -5.94
N GLY A 12 8.03 -5.81 -5.04
CA GLY A 12 8.91 -5.00 -4.22
C GLY A 12 9.66 -3.90 -4.98
N ALA A 13 9.18 -3.53 -6.18
CA ALA A 13 9.76 -2.45 -6.99
C ALA A 13 9.35 -1.06 -6.50
N ILE A 14 8.19 -0.93 -5.85
CA ILE A 14 7.65 0.31 -5.29
C ILE A 14 7.74 0.27 -3.76
N VAL A 15 7.34 -0.85 -3.15
CA VAL A 15 7.39 -1.03 -1.69
C VAL A 15 8.63 -1.86 -1.33
N SER A 16 9.60 -1.22 -0.70
CA SER A 16 10.85 -1.85 -0.29
C SER A 16 10.75 -2.68 1.00
N ASP A 17 9.71 -2.44 1.80
CA ASP A 17 9.47 -3.11 3.08
C ASP A 17 7.97 -3.28 3.36
N TYR A 18 7.52 -4.52 3.45
CA TYR A 18 6.13 -4.89 3.72
C TYR A 18 5.89 -5.27 5.19
N GLU A 19 6.93 -5.31 6.02
CA GLU A 19 6.80 -5.73 7.41
C GLU A 19 5.75 -4.93 8.20
N PRO A 20 5.60 -3.60 8.05
CA PRO A 20 4.56 -2.85 8.75
C PRO A 20 3.15 -3.32 8.40
N LEU A 21 2.90 -3.68 7.14
CA LEU A 21 1.59 -4.15 6.69
C LEU A 21 1.29 -5.55 7.24
N PHE A 22 2.29 -6.46 7.26
CA PHE A 22 2.14 -7.77 7.89
C PHE A 22 1.87 -7.65 9.39
N LYS A 23 2.60 -6.78 10.08
CA LYS A 23 2.41 -6.51 11.50
C LYS A 23 1.02 -5.90 11.77
N TYR A 24 0.58 -4.97 10.93
CA TYR A 24 -0.77 -4.41 11.00
C TYR A 24 -1.83 -5.50 10.91
N TRP A 25 -1.74 -6.42 9.94
CA TRP A 25 -2.69 -7.52 9.81
C TRP A 25 -2.67 -8.48 11.00
N GLU A 26 -1.50 -8.76 11.57
CA GLU A 26 -1.37 -9.59 12.76
C GLU A 26 -2.14 -8.97 13.94
N ILE A 27 -1.88 -7.68 14.21
CA ILE A 27 -2.54 -6.96 15.30
C ILE A 27 -4.05 -6.84 15.04
N ALA A 28 -4.45 -6.47 13.81
CA ALA A 28 -5.84 -6.29 13.45
C ALA A 28 -6.64 -7.60 13.56
N LYS A 29 -6.09 -8.75 13.13
CA LYS A 29 -6.75 -10.06 13.26
C LYS A 29 -7.03 -10.45 14.71
N ASN A 30 -6.18 -10.03 15.64
CA ASN A 30 -6.36 -10.28 17.07
C ASN A 30 -7.48 -9.42 17.70
N VAL A 31 -7.86 -8.31 17.04
CA VAL A 31 -8.97 -7.46 17.45
C VAL A 31 -10.26 -7.92 16.77
N ASP A 32 -10.26 -7.89 15.44
CA ASP A 32 -11.35 -8.35 14.57
C ASP A 32 -10.80 -8.66 13.17
N LYS A 33 -11.07 -9.87 12.69
CA LYS A 33 -10.68 -10.31 11.35
C LYS A 33 -11.16 -9.35 10.25
N THR A 34 -12.34 -8.74 10.40
CA THR A 34 -12.89 -7.82 9.40
C THR A 34 -12.07 -6.54 9.25
N VAL A 35 -11.40 -6.09 10.32
CA VAL A 35 -10.49 -4.92 10.28
C VAL A 35 -9.24 -5.24 9.46
N ALA A 36 -8.70 -6.45 9.60
CA ALA A 36 -7.57 -6.88 8.78
C ALA A 36 -7.96 -7.02 7.30
N GLU A 37 -9.13 -7.59 7.00
CA GLU A 37 -9.68 -7.74 5.64
C GLU A 37 -10.00 -6.39 4.98
N LYS A 38 -10.28 -5.34 5.78
CA LYS A 38 -10.36 -3.98 5.24
C LYS A 38 -9.04 -3.49 4.70
N ALA A 39 -7.90 -3.95 5.20
CA ALA A 39 -6.59 -3.53 4.73
C ALA A 39 -5.96 -4.51 3.71
N THR A 40 -6.75 -5.10 2.80
CA THR A 40 -6.23 -5.99 1.71
C THR A 40 -6.73 -5.54 0.34
N LEU A 41 -5.98 -5.79 -0.75
CA LEU A 41 -6.47 -5.43 -2.09
C LEU A 41 -7.81 -6.10 -2.42
N ARG A 42 -8.70 -5.34 -3.05
CA ARG A 42 -10.02 -5.74 -3.53
C ARG A 42 -10.14 -5.45 -5.01
N SER A 43 -11.11 -6.07 -5.69
CA SER A 43 -11.34 -5.85 -7.13
C SER A 43 -11.57 -4.38 -7.46
N GLU A 44 -12.32 -3.66 -6.62
CA GLU A 44 -12.65 -2.25 -6.82
C GLU A 44 -11.41 -1.34 -6.77
N ASP A 45 -10.35 -1.77 -6.08
CA ASP A 45 -9.08 -1.04 -6.01
C ASP A 45 -8.41 -1.00 -7.39
N PHE A 46 -8.45 -2.12 -8.12
CA PHE A 46 -7.90 -2.20 -9.48
C PHE A 46 -8.68 -1.29 -10.43
N ASP A 47 -10.01 -1.30 -10.34
CA ASP A 47 -10.86 -0.43 -11.15
C ASP A 47 -10.60 1.05 -10.87
N ALA A 48 -10.39 1.43 -9.59
CA ALA A 48 -10.04 2.79 -9.21
C ALA A 48 -8.70 3.23 -9.81
N ALA A 49 -7.67 2.38 -9.74
CA ALA A 49 -6.37 2.67 -10.34
C ALA A 49 -6.46 2.84 -11.86
N LEU A 50 -7.16 1.94 -12.55
CA LEU A 50 -7.32 1.99 -14.00
C LEU A 50 -8.15 3.17 -14.46
N SER A 51 -9.23 3.50 -13.73
CA SER A 51 -10.07 4.66 -14.01
C SER A 51 -9.29 5.96 -13.86
N TYR A 52 -8.48 6.08 -12.81
CA TYR A 52 -7.63 7.25 -12.59
C TYR A 52 -6.65 7.45 -13.75
N VAL A 53 -5.91 6.40 -14.12
CA VAL A 53 -4.92 6.48 -15.22
C VAL A 53 -5.61 6.76 -16.56
N SER A 54 -6.73 6.09 -16.84
CA SER A 54 -7.48 6.29 -18.09
C SER A 54 -8.01 7.72 -18.23
N SER A 55 -8.44 8.34 -17.12
CA SER A 55 -8.96 9.72 -17.12
C SER A 55 -7.88 10.80 -17.29
N LYS A 56 -6.64 10.52 -16.87
CA LYS A 56 -5.52 11.47 -16.87
C LYS A 56 -4.55 11.24 -18.04
N GLY A 57 -4.54 10.05 -18.64
CA GLY A 57 -3.52 9.62 -19.58
C GLY A 57 -2.19 9.31 -18.87
N ILE A 58 -1.09 9.89 -19.35
CA ILE A 58 0.23 9.71 -18.73
C ILE A 58 0.26 10.48 -17.40
N THR A 59 0.44 9.76 -16.30
CA THR A 59 0.56 10.33 -14.94
C THR A 59 1.85 9.90 -14.26
N SER A 60 2.30 10.69 -13.29
CA SER A 60 3.48 10.33 -12.50
C SER A 60 3.14 9.23 -11.48
N LEU A 61 4.14 8.39 -11.15
CA LEU A 61 3.99 7.40 -10.08
C LEU A 61 3.62 8.06 -8.74
N ALA A 62 4.20 9.23 -8.43
CA ALA A 62 3.90 9.97 -7.22
C ALA A 62 2.43 10.42 -7.15
N SER A 63 1.88 10.90 -8.27
CA SER A 63 0.47 11.32 -8.36
C SER A 63 -0.49 10.14 -8.19
N LEU A 64 -0.20 9.01 -8.85
CA LEU A 64 -1.01 7.79 -8.70
C LEU A 64 -0.92 7.24 -7.27
N LEU A 65 0.27 7.21 -6.66
CA LEU A 65 0.45 6.79 -5.28
C LEU A 65 -0.34 7.67 -4.31
N SER A 66 -0.26 8.99 -4.45
CA SER A 66 -0.99 9.92 -3.56
C SER A 66 -2.50 9.72 -3.67
N TYR A 67 -3.02 9.60 -4.90
CA TYR A 67 -4.45 9.36 -5.12
C TYR A 67 -4.92 8.06 -4.46
N LEU A 68 -4.16 6.98 -4.63
CA LEU A 68 -4.50 5.68 -4.06
C LEU A 68 -4.29 5.62 -2.54
N GLU A 69 -3.30 6.34 -2.01
CA GLU A 69 -3.08 6.49 -0.58
C GLU A 69 -4.31 7.12 0.09
N ASP A 70 -4.80 8.24 -0.47
CA ASP A 70 -6.01 8.90 0.02
C ASP A 70 -7.24 8.00 -0.10
N TYR A 71 -7.40 7.32 -1.24
CA TYR A 71 -8.51 6.38 -1.49
C TYR A 71 -8.53 5.21 -0.49
N MET A 72 -7.37 4.74 -0.04
CA MET A 72 -7.25 3.59 0.85
C MET A 72 -7.17 3.96 2.32
N ALA A 73 -6.91 5.23 2.65
CA ALA A 73 -6.67 5.68 4.02
C ALA A 73 -7.80 5.25 4.97
N ASP A 74 -9.06 5.45 4.59
CA ASP A 74 -10.23 5.18 5.44
C ASP A 74 -10.45 3.71 5.79
N ARG A 75 -9.70 2.81 5.15
CA ARG A 75 -9.72 1.38 5.43
C ARG A 75 -8.69 0.98 6.49
N VAL A 76 -7.82 1.90 6.88
CA VAL A 76 -6.76 1.71 7.86
C VAL A 76 -7.20 2.30 9.19
N ASP A 77 -7.20 1.47 10.23
CA ASP A 77 -7.36 1.92 11.60
C ASP A 77 -6.05 2.58 12.07
N GLY A 78 -6.11 3.85 12.43
CA GLY A 78 -4.92 4.63 12.79
C GLY A 78 -4.24 4.15 14.08
N GLU A 79 -4.99 3.73 15.08
CA GLU A 79 -4.44 3.23 16.35
C GLU A 79 -3.67 1.92 16.13
N LEU A 80 -4.24 1.02 15.33
CA LEU A 80 -3.56 -0.21 14.95
C LEU A 80 -2.33 0.06 14.08
N ALA A 81 -2.38 1.08 13.21
CA ALA A 81 -1.24 1.49 12.41
C ALA A 81 -0.09 2.03 13.26
N VAL A 82 -0.37 2.85 14.28
CA VAL A 82 0.65 3.35 15.23
C VAL A 82 1.33 2.18 15.93
N ARG A 83 0.55 1.22 16.42
CA ARG A 83 1.08 0.02 17.07
C ARG A 83 1.95 -0.81 16.13
N ALA A 84 1.49 -1.06 14.91
CA ALA A 84 2.23 -1.83 13.92
C ALA A 84 3.57 -1.19 13.57
N LEU A 85 3.58 0.12 13.34
CA LEU A 85 4.79 0.86 13.02
C LEU A 85 5.75 0.94 14.21
N LYS A 86 5.23 1.10 15.44
CA LYS A 86 6.05 1.07 16.66
C LYS A 86 6.70 -0.29 16.86
N GLU A 87 5.98 -1.38 16.67
CA GLU A 87 6.54 -2.74 16.78
C GLU A 87 7.54 -3.06 15.66
N THR A 88 7.37 -2.47 14.48
CA THR A 88 8.26 -2.72 13.34
C THR A 88 9.53 -1.86 13.37
N TYR A 89 9.41 -0.58 13.76
CA TYR A 89 10.49 0.41 13.65
C TYR A 89 10.99 0.95 15.00
N GLY A 90 10.33 0.63 16.11
CA GLY A 90 10.70 1.12 17.44
C GLY A 90 10.38 2.59 17.69
N VAL A 91 9.67 3.25 16.79
CA VAL A 91 9.31 4.68 16.88
C VAL A 91 7.80 4.87 16.84
N THR A 92 7.30 5.82 17.64
CA THR A 92 5.88 6.18 17.67
C THR A 92 5.61 7.26 16.64
N PHE A 93 4.55 7.08 15.86
CA PHE A 93 4.06 8.05 14.89
C PHE A 93 2.74 8.66 15.38
N GLU A 94 2.40 9.84 14.88
CA GLU A 94 1.06 10.39 15.00
C GLU A 94 0.05 9.51 14.25
N ILE A 95 -1.19 9.43 14.76
CA ILE A 95 -2.23 8.53 14.25
C ILE A 95 -2.44 8.69 12.75
N GLU A 96 -2.60 9.93 12.27
CA GLU A 96 -2.86 10.20 10.86
C GLU A 96 -1.64 9.92 9.97
N GLU A 97 -0.43 10.14 10.50
CA GLU A 97 0.80 9.77 9.78
C GLU A 97 0.92 8.25 9.66
N ALA A 98 0.65 7.52 10.74
CA ALA A 98 0.67 6.07 10.75
C ALA A 98 -0.35 5.47 9.79
N LYS A 99 -1.58 5.98 9.81
CA LYS A 99 -2.68 5.62 8.90
C LYS A 99 -2.23 5.77 7.45
N ARG A 100 -1.71 6.94 7.08
CA ARG A 100 -1.22 7.23 5.72
C ARG A 100 -0.04 6.36 5.31
N ARG A 101 0.90 6.06 6.20
CA ARG A 101 2.03 5.15 5.90
C ARG A 101 1.57 3.75 5.53
N ILE A 102 0.62 3.17 6.26
CA ILE A 102 0.05 1.85 5.91
C ILE A 102 -0.75 1.93 4.61
N ALA A 103 -1.56 2.99 4.43
CA ALA A 103 -2.31 3.21 3.20
C ALA A 103 -1.38 3.35 1.97
N ARG A 104 -0.23 4.00 2.12
CA ARG A 104 0.78 4.13 1.08
C ARG A 104 1.41 2.79 0.70
N ILE A 105 1.64 1.91 1.68
CA ILE A 105 2.11 0.55 1.42
C ILE A 105 1.06 -0.24 0.62
N LEU A 106 -0.23 -0.09 0.96
CA LEU A 106 -1.34 -0.69 0.21
C LEU A 106 -1.43 -0.16 -1.23
N ALA A 107 -1.34 1.16 -1.40
CA ALA A 107 -1.32 1.81 -2.71
C ALA A 107 -0.14 1.32 -3.56
N GLY A 108 1.05 1.24 -2.98
CA GLY A 108 2.23 0.69 -3.67
C GLY A 108 2.05 -0.77 -4.06
N TRP A 109 1.48 -1.59 -3.17
CA TRP A 109 1.15 -2.98 -3.47
C TRP A 109 0.19 -3.12 -4.66
N LEU A 110 -0.86 -2.30 -4.71
CA LEU A 110 -1.81 -2.30 -5.82
C LEU A 110 -1.11 -2.00 -7.15
N ILE A 111 -0.27 -0.96 -7.20
CA ILE A 111 0.43 -0.59 -8.43
C ILE A 111 1.37 -1.71 -8.87
N GLU A 112 2.08 -2.35 -7.94
CA GLU A 112 2.90 -3.52 -8.27
C GLU A 112 2.08 -4.67 -8.84
N ALA A 113 0.90 -4.96 -8.26
CA ALA A 113 0.01 -6.01 -8.73
C ALA A 113 -0.52 -5.71 -10.15
N CYS A 114 -0.99 -4.48 -10.39
CA CYS A 114 -1.41 -4.01 -11.72
C CYS A 114 -0.26 -4.13 -12.74
N SER A 115 0.97 -3.78 -12.32
CA SER A 115 2.13 -3.86 -13.20
C SER A 115 2.51 -5.30 -13.55
N LEU A 116 2.39 -6.24 -12.61
CA LEU A 116 2.65 -7.66 -12.85
C LEU A 116 1.62 -8.29 -13.79
N TRP A 117 0.36 -7.83 -13.73
CA TRP A 117 -0.70 -8.27 -14.64
C TRP A 117 -0.69 -7.55 -16.00
N GLY A 118 0.20 -6.56 -16.19
CA GLY A 118 0.33 -5.84 -17.45
C GLY A 118 -0.78 -4.80 -17.69
N THR A 119 -1.62 -4.50 -16.70
CA THR A 119 -2.69 -3.49 -16.82
C THR A 119 -2.15 -2.07 -16.60
N LEU A 120 -1.06 -1.92 -15.85
CA LEU A 120 -0.29 -0.68 -15.75
C LEU A 120 1.14 -0.92 -16.23
N ARG A 121 1.68 0.03 -17.01
CA ARG A 121 3.08 0.00 -17.44
C ARG A 121 3.86 1.11 -16.78
N LEU A 122 4.76 0.75 -15.87
CA LEU A 122 5.73 1.68 -15.31
C LEU A 122 6.83 1.94 -16.34
N THR A 123 7.08 3.22 -16.62
CA THR A 123 8.18 3.66 -17.48
C THR A 123 9.01 4.67 -16.71
N GLY A 124 10.33 4.56 -16.80
CA GLY A 124 11.26 5.54 -16.25
C GLY A 124 11.90 6.33 -17.39
N ARG A 125 11.98 7.66 -17.25
CA ARG A 125 12.99 8.42 -17.99
C ARG A 125 14.33 8.17 -17.32
N ARG A 126 15.32 7.67 -18.07
CA ARG A 126 16.71 7.86 -17.69
C ARG A 126 17.00 9.33 -17.99
N GLU A 127 17.38 10.11 -16.99
CA GLU A 127 18.06 11.37 -17.26
C GLU A 127 19.38 11.02 -17.95
N GLU A 128 19.58 11.59 -19.14
CA GLU A 128 20.82 11.50 -19.93
C GLU A 128 21.85 12.50 -19.41
#